data_AF-A0A4U3A413-F1
#
_entry.id   AF-A0A4U3A413-F1
#
_cell.length_a   1.000
_cell.length_b   1.000
_cell.length_c   1.000
_cell.angle_alpha   90.00
_cell.angle_beta   90.00
_cell.angle_gamma   90.00
#
_symmetry.space_group_name_H-M   'P 1'
#
loop_
_entity.id
_entity.type
_entity.pdbx_description
1 polymer ?
#
loop_
_entity_poly.entity_id
_entity_poly.type
_entity_poly.pdbx_seq_one_letter_code
_entity_poly.pdbx_strand_id
1 'polypeptide(L)'
;NKGQKILSSNIFQDQKKKSEIFLDIAIPQLQNMRKTIDELQMMALLIDPNGYVLSLSGNQQTLKRAKHINFIEGVKWTEAAVGTNAIGTALQIEEAIMISGTEHYSVASHSWSCAAAPIHNDDGKLIGVLDFSCAIEFSHPYMLGMVTSIAHAIERECSIRVHQNELHLIHRF
;
A
#
# COMPACT_ATOMS: atom_id res chain seq x y z
N ASN A 1 16.00 -11.93 9.22
CA ASN A 1 15.00 -10.90 8.86
C ASN A 1 14.78 -10.88 7.37
N LYS A 2 13.51 -10.87 6.94
CA LYS A 2 13.12 -10.62 5.55
C LYS A 2 13.09 -9.10 5.28
N GLY A 3 12.69 -8.66 4.09
CA GLY A 3 12.71 -7.24 3.72
C GLY A 3 14.13 -6.67 3.62
N GLN A 4 15.03 -7.37 2.93
CA GLN A 4 16.45 -6.99 2.84
C GLN A 4 16.75 -6.05 1.67
N LYS A 5 15.89 -6.03 0.66
CA LYS A 5 16.07 -5.19 -0.54
C LYS A 5 15.46 -3.82 -0.28
N ILE A 6 16.30 -2.87 0.12
CA ILE A 6 15.92 -1.50 0.46
C ILE A 6 16.61 -0.55 -0.53
N LEU A 7 15.85 0.41 -1.07
CA LEU A 7 16.40 1.44 -1.94
C LEU A 7 17.35 2.37 -1.18
N SER A 8 18.42 2.81 -1.85
CA SER A 8 19.21 3.94 -1.35
C SER A 8 18.37 5.22 -1.39
N SER A 9 18.74 6.22 -0.58
CA SER A 9 17.95 7.45 -0.42
C SER A 9 17.64 8.14 -1.76
N ASN A 10 18.63 8.29 -2.64
CA ASN A 10 18.43 8.93 -3.95
C ASN A 10 17.44 8.15 -4.83
N ILE A 11 17.62 6.83 -4.94
CA ILE A 11 16.73 5.98 -5.75
C ILE A 11 15.32 5.97 -5.17
N PHE A 12 15.19 6.01 -3.84
CA PHE A 12 13.89 6.09 -3.19
C PHE A 12 13.16 7.40 -3.50
N GLN A 13 13.85 8.54 -3.48
CA GLN A 13 13.26 9.82 -3.87
C GLN A 13 12.84 9.85 -5.34
N ASP A 14 13.67 9.31 -6.25
CA ASP A 14 13.32 9.18 -7.66
C ASP A 14 12.08 8.30 -7.85
N GLN A 15 11.97 7.23 -7.06
CA GLN A 15 10.81 6.34 -7.11
C GLN A 15 9.54 7.03 -6.61
N LYS A 16 9.60 7.79 -5.51
CA LYS A 16 8.47 8.61 -5.04
C LYS A 16 8.05 9.65 -6.08
N LYS A 17 9.02 10.30 -6.75
CA LYS A 17 8.73 11.27 -7.81
C LYS A 17 8.03 10.63 -9.02
N LYS A 18 8.42 9.42 -9.43
CA LYS A 18 7.72 8.68 -10.50
C LYS A 18 6.27 8.32 -10.12
N SER A 19 5.99 8.21 -8.83
CA SER A 19 4.68 7.89 -8.28
C SER A 19 3.98 9.10 -7.64
N GLU A 20 4.39 10.33 -7.98
CA GLU A 20 3.91 11.56 -7.34
C GLU A 20 2.39 11.72 -7.44
N ILE A 21 1.81 11.53 -8.63
CA ILE A 21 0.35 11.61 -8.83
C ILE A 21 -0.38 10.60 -7.94
N PHE A 22 0.11 9.36 -7.87
CA PHE A 22 -0.48 8.31 -7.04
C PHE A 22 -0.42 8.70 -5.54
N LEU A 23 0.73 9.16 -5.06
CA LEU A 23 0.93 9.55 -3.67
C LEU A 23 0.09 10.78 -3.29
N ASP A 24 0.03 11.80 -4.15
CA ASP A 24 -0.73 13.02 -3.92
C ASP A 24 -2.23 12.76 -3.76
N ILE A 25 -2.75 11.72 -4.41
CA ILE A 25 -4.16 11.34 -4.37
C ILE A 25 -4.41 10.39 -3.19
N ALA A 26 -3.54 9.41 -2.99
CA ALA A 26 -3.74 8.37 -1.98
C ALA A 26 -3.50 8.87 -0.55
N ILE A 27 -2.50 9.73 -0.32
CA ILE A 27 -2.17 10.22 1.03
C ILE A 27 -3.35 10.96 1.68
N PRO A 28 -4.05 11.90 1.02
CA PRO A 28 -5.24 12.54 1.59
C PRO A 28 -6.35 11.56 1.99
N GLN A 29 -6.59 10.51 1.20
CA GLN A 29 -7.57 9.47 1.54
C GLN A 29 -7.19 8.76 2.85
N LEU A 30 -5.90 8.44 3.03
CA LEU A 30 -5.40 7.85 4.27
C LEU A 30 -5.45 8.83 5.46
N GLN A 31 -5.22 10.13 5.22
CA GLN A 31 -5.35 11.15 6.26
C GLN A 31 -6.79 11.27 6.78
N ASN A 32 -7.79 11.19 5.89
CA ASN A 32 -9.21 11.19 6.26
C ASN A 32 -9.57 9.98 7.14
N MET A 33 -8.87 8.86 6.99
CA MET A 33 -9.07 7.64 7.76
C MET A 33 -8.11 7.46 8.93
N ARG A 34 -7.24 8.46 9.19
CA ARG A 34 -6.19 8.35 10.20
C ARG A 34 -6.72 7.93 11.56
N LYS A 35 -7.83 8.53 12.01
CA LYS A 35 -8.44 8.20 13.30
C LYS A 35 -8.84 6.72 13.36
N THR A 36 -9.51 6.21 12.32
CA THR A 36 -9.93 4.81 12.22
C THR A 36 -8.73 3.87 12.18
N ILE A 37 -7.70 4.18 11.38
CA ILE A 37 -6.45 3.41 11.30
C ILE A 37 -5.77 3.33 12.68
N ASP A 38 -5.68 4.47 13.38
CA ASP A 38 -5.07 4.56 14.70
C ASP A 38 -5.87 3.76 15.76
N GLU A 39 -7.20 3.91 15.79
CA GLU A 39 -8.10 3.21 16.73
C GLU A 39 -8.07 1.69 16.53
N LEU A 40 -8.03 1.22 15.29
CA LEU A 40 -7.97 -0.20 14.94
C LEU A 40 -6.55 -0.81 15.08
N GLN A 41 -5.56 -0.06 15.57
CA GLN A 41 -4.17 -0.51 15.69
C GLN A 41 -3.55 -0.96 14.35
N MET A 42 -3.96 -0.32 13.26
CA MET A 42 -3.49 -0.62 11.91
C MET A 42 -2.40 0.34 11.47
N MET A 43 -1.68 -0.04 10.42
CA MET A 43 -0.88 0.84 9.59
C MET A 43 -1.31 0.71 8.13
N ALA A 44 -1.19 1.80 7.39
CA ALA A 44 -1.43 1.90 5.97
C ALA A 44 -0.13 2.07 5.21
N LEU A 45 -0.03 1.39 4.08
CA LEU A 45 1.12 1.44 3.19
C LEU A 45 0.68 1.70 1.76
N LEU A 46 1.45 2.53 1.07
CA LEU A 46 1.34 2.74 -0.37
C LEU A 46 2.56 2.14 -1.04
N ILE A 47 2.33 1.23 -1.99
CA ILE A 47 3.35 0.44 -2.65
C ILE A 47 3.31 0.72 -4.15
N ASP A 48 4.47 0.85 -4.77
CA ASP A 48 4.57 1.01 -6.23
C ASP A 48 4.35 -0.33 -6.98
N PRO A 49 4.17 -0.29 -8.32
CA PRO A 49 3.98 -1.52 -9.10
C PRO A 49 5.18 -2.48 -9.10
N ASN A 50 6.36 -2.01 -8.65
CA ASN A 50 7.53 -2.87 -8.49
C ASN A 50 7.57 -3.54 -7.12
N GLY A 51 6.67 -3.20 -6.20
CA GLY A 51 6.60 -3.72 -4.84
C GLY A 51 7.45 -2.98 -3.81
N TYR A 52 7.88 -1.74 -4.07
CA TYR A 52 8.55 -0.89 -3.09
C TYR A 52 7.55 -0.06 -2.28
N VAL A 53 7.71 -0.06 -0.96
CA VAL A 53 6.90 0.75 -0.05
C VAL A 53 7.30 2.22 -0.21
N LEU A 54 6.37 3.05 -0.69
CA LEU A 54 6.56 4.49 -0.93
C LEU A 54 6.19 5.37 0.26
N SER A 55 5.19 4.93 1.03
CA SER A 55 4.71 5.62 2.21
C SER A 55 4.18 4.63 3.24
N LEU A 56 4.40 4.94 4.51
CA LEU A 56 3.95 4.16 5.66
C LEU A 56 3.42 5.10 6.75
N SER A 57 2.19 4.88 7.22
CA SER A 57 1.52 5.73 8.21
C SER A 57 0.54 4.94 9.08
N GLY A 58 0.15 5.45 10.26
CA GLY A 58 -0.84 4.83 11.14
C GLY A 58 -0.37 4.71 12.59
N ASN A 59 -0.87 3.68 13.27
CA ASN A 59 -0.70 3.53 14.71
C ASN A 59 0.78 3.38 15.11
N GLN A 60 1.24 4.21 16.06
CA GLN A 60 2.65 4.27 16.45
C GLN A 60 3.23 2.96 17.01
N GLN A 61 2.43 2.15 17.71
CA GLN A 61 2.88 0.86 18.22
C GLN A 61 3.04 -0.15 17.07
N THR A 62 2.08 -0.16 16.13
CA THR A 62 2.14 -0.99 14.93
C THR A 62 3.32 -0.61 14.05
N LEU A 63 3.57 0.68 13.81
CA LEU A 63 4.74 1.15 13.06
C LEU A 63 6.07 0.77 13.73
N LYS A 64 6.13 0.80 15.08
CA LYS A 64 7.32 0.32 15.81
C LYS A 64 7.51 -1.18 15.62
N ARG A 65 6.43 -1.97 15.70
CA ARG A 65 6.47 -3.42 15.50
C ARG A 65 6.93 -3.79 14.09
N ALA A 66 6.47 -3.03 13.08
CA ALA A 66 6.82 -3.22 11.67
C ALA A 66 8.35 -3.20 11.42
N LYS A 67 9.09 -2.38 12.18
CA LYS A 67 10.56 -2.31 12.09
C LYS A 67 11.26 -3.62 12.43
N HIS A 68 10.68 -4.48 13.27
CA HIS A 68 11.27 -5.77 13.61
C HIS A 68 11.33 -6.75 12.43
N ILE A 69 10.51 -6.52 11.41
CA ILE A 69 10.48 -7.32 10.17
C ILE A 69 11.01 -6.54 8.95
N ASN A 70 11.72 -5.42 9.19
CA ASN A 70 12.17 -4.47 8.16
C ASN A 70 11.04 -3.92 7.28
N PHE A 71 9.84 -3.78 7.84
CA PHE A 71 8.72 -3.20 7.11
C PHE A 71 8.74 -1.68 7.28
N ILE A 72 9.46 -1.03 6.37
CA ILE A 72 9.80 0.39 6.37
C ILE A 72 9.67 0.98 4.96
N GLU A 73 9.70 2.30 4.83
CA GLU A 73 9.76 2.95 3.53
C GLU A 73 11.03 2.55 2.72
N GLY A 74 10.87 2.40 1.41
CA GLY A 74 11.91 2.02 0.46
C GLY A 74 12.22 0.52 0.38
N VAL A 75 11.64 -0.31 1.25
CA VAL A 75 11.83 -1.77 1.20
C VAL A 75 10.95 -2.42 0.13
N LYS A 76 11.44 -3.52 -0.46
CA LYS A 76 10.72 -4.34 -1.43
C LYS A 76 9.96 -5.49 -0.76
N TRP A 77 8.67 -5.64 -1.08
CA TRP A 77 7.74 -6.63 -0.51
C TRP A 77 7.05 -7.55 -1.53
N THR A 78 7.69 -7.82 -2.67
CA THR A 78 7.18 -8.83 -3.62
C THR A 78 7.29 -10.25 -3.05
N GLU A 79 6.51 -11.20 -3.58
CA GLU A 79 6.66 -12.62 -3.19
C GLU A 79 8.06 -13.16 -3.49
N ALA A 80 8.68 -12.77 -4.60
CA ALA A 80 10.07 -13.14 -4.90
C ALA A 80 11.07 -12.62 -3.85
N ALA A 81 10.78 -11.50 -3.17
CA ALA A 81 11.67 -10.91 -2.19
C ALA A 81 11.48 -11.52 -0.79
N VAL A 82 10.24 -11.86 -0.41
CA VAL A 82 9.94 -12.26 0.98
C VAL A 82 9.20 -13.60 1.11
N GLY A 83 8.60 -14.09 0.04
CA GLY A 83 7.61 -15.16 0.02
C GLY A 83 6.20 -14.60 0.13
N THR A 84 5.21 -15.49 0.12
CA THR A 84 3.77 -15.15 0.19
C THR A 84 3.46 -14.15 1.30
N ASN A 85 2.87 -13.03 0.89
CA ASN A 85 2.46 -11.89 1.71
C ASN A 85 1.43 -11.06 0.92
N ALA A 86 0.56 -10.32 1.60
CA ALA A 86 -0.59 -9.67 0.95
C ALA A 86 -0.17 -8.72 -0.19
N ILE A 87 0.86 -7.89 0.01
CA ILE A 87 1.37 -6.97 -1.02
C ILE A 87 1.86 -7.74 -2.25
N GLY A 88 2.75 -8.70 -2.04
CA GLY A 88 3.35 -9.48 -3.11
C GLY A 88 2.31 -10.27 -3.92
N THR A 89 1.34 -10.85 -3.22
CA THR A 89 0.28 -11.64 -3.85
C THR A 89 -0.69 -10.74 -4.61
N ALA A 90 -1.13 -9.60 -4.03
CA ALA A 90 -1.99 -8.62 -4.72
C ALA A 90 -1.33 -8.07 -6.00
N LEU A 91 -0.01 -7.81 -5.98
CA LEU A 91 0.75 -7.41 -7.18
C LEU A 91 0.72 -8.47 -8.28
N GLN A 92 0.64 -9.75 -7.92
CA GLN A 92 0.74 -10.87 -8.85
C GLN A 92 -0.61 -11.28 -9.44
N ILE A 93 -1.67 -11.24 -8.62
CA ILE A 93 -3.03 -11.65 -9.04
C ILE A 93 -3.88 -10.46 -9.51
N GLU A 94 -3.44 -9.22 -9.25
CA GLU A 94 -4.18 -7.98 -9.55
C GLU A 94 -5.60 -7.99 -8.95
N GLU A 95 -5.75 -8.62 -7.78
CA GLU A 95 -6.98 -8.68 -6.99
C GLU A 95 -6.70 -8.36 -5.52
N ALA A 96 -7.73 -7.88 -4.82
CA ALA A 96 -7.64 -7.64 -3.39
C ALA A 96 -7.56 -8.96 -2.62
N ILE A 97 -6.66 -9.05 -1.65
CA ILE A 97 -6.43 -10.26 -0.87
C ILE A 97 -6.09 -9.96 0.59
N MET A 98 -6.45 -10.88 1.47
CA MET A 98 -6.06 -10.87 2.87
C MET A 98 -5.20 -12.10 3.17
N ILE A 99 -4.09 -11.89 3.86
CA ILE A 99 -3.15 -12.93 4.29
C ILE A 99 -2.88 -12.74 5.78
N SER A 100 -3.10 -13.79 6.56
CA SER A 100 -3.08 -13.77 8.02
C SER A 100 -2.21 -14.87 8.59
N GLY A 101 -1.41 -14.52 9.58
CA GLY A 101 -0.67 -15.50 10.38
C GLY A 101 0.22 -16.41 9.54
N THR A 102 0.00 -17.72 9.65
CA THR A 102 0.78 -18.76 8.98
C THR A 102 0.56 -18.85 7.47
N GLU A 103 -0.42 -18.12 6.92
CA GLU A 103 -0.57 -17.96 5.46
C GLU A 103 0.62 -17.17 4.88
N HIS A 104 1.28 -16.34 5.69
CA HIS A 104 2.56 -15.78 5.31
C HIS A 104 3.63 -16.85 5.21
N TYR A 105 4.39 -16.83 4.13
CA TYR A 105 5.54 -17.73 3.96
C TYR A 105 6.62 -17.49 5.03
N SER A 106 6.86 -16.21 5.37
CA SER A 106 7.86 -15.82 6.35
C SER A 106 7.35 -15.99 7.78
N VAL A 107 8.04 -16.79 8.59
CA VAL A 107 7.75 -16.94 10.04
C VAL A 107 7.80 -15.61 10.78
N ALA A 108 8.68 -14.69 10.36
CA ALA A 108 8.74 -13.36 10.97
C ALA A 108 7.44 -12.56 10.79
N SER A 109 6.62 -12.90 9.79
CA SER A 109 5.34 -12.26 9.50
C SER A 109 4.15 -13.00 10.12
N HIS A 110 4.34 -14.14 10.80
CA HIS A 110 3.24 -14.95 11.38
C HIS A 110 2.46 -14.24 12.48
N SER A 111 2.98 -13.16 13.05
CA SER A 111 2.25 -12.36 14.03
C SER A 111 1.43 -11.22 13.40
N TRP A 112 1.27 -11.21 12.07
CA TRP A 112 0.63 -10.13 11.32
C TRP A 112 -0.60 -10.62 10.56
N SER A 113 -1.51 -9.67 10.34
CA SER A 113 -2.62 -9.79 9.40
C SER A 113 -2.57 -8.60 8.45
N CYS A 114 -2.60 -8.89 7.15
CA CYS A 114 -2.40 -7.92 6.08
C CYS A 114 -3.54 -8.06 5.06
N ALA A 115 -4.14 -6.95 4.66
CA ALA A 115 -5.09 -6.87 3.57
C ALA A 115 -4.59 -5.86 2.54
N ALA A 116 -4.44 -6.29 1.29
CA ALA A 116 -3.93 -5.47 0.21
C ALA A 116 -4.93 -5.41 -0.94
N ALA A 117 -5.02 -4.25 -1.59
CA ALA A 117 -5.80 -4.05 -2.80
C ALA A 117 -4.96 -3.32 -3.87
N PRO A 118 -4.93 -3.83 -5.11
CA PRO A 118 -4.33 -3.13 -6.23
C PRO A 118 -5.12 -1.88 -6.60
N ILE A 119 -4.44 -0.92 -7.21
CA ILE A 119 -4.99 0.36 -7.67
C ILE A 119 -4.57 0.54 -9.12
N HIS A 120 -5.53 0.75 -9.99
CA HIS A 120 -5.35 0.91 -11.44
C HIS A 120 -5.68 2.34 -11.89
N ASN A 121 -5.16 2.72 -13.06
CA ASN A 121 -5.65 3.90 -13.77
C ASN A 121 -6.81 3.52 -14.72
N ASP A 122 -7.33 4.52 -15.44
CA ASP A 122 -8.45 4.34 -16.39
C ASP A 122 -8.13 3.40 -17.57
N ASP A 123 -6.85 3.20 -17.88
CA ASP A 123 -6.40 2.24 -18.90
C ASP A 123 -6.33 0.79 -18.37
N GLY A 124 -6.69 0.56 -17.09
CA GLY A 124 -6.55 -0.72 -16.41
C GLY A 124 -5.11 -1.05 -16.00
N LYS A 125 -4.17 -0.10 -16.11
CA LYS A 125 -2.78 -0.31 -15.71
C LYS A 125 -2.63 -0.18 -14.20
N LEU A 126 -2.00 -1.17 -13.57
CA LEU A 126 -1.61 -1.10 -12.15
C LEU A 126 -0.66 0.08 -11.89
N ILE A 127 -1.07 0.99 -11.01
CA ILE A 127 -0.30 2.17 -10.59
C ILE A 127 0.21 2.07 -9.16
N GLY A 128 -0.32 1.14 -8.36
CA GLY A 128 0.18 0.85 -7.03
C GLY A 128 -0.69 -0.17 -6.28
N VAL A 129 -0.34 -0.42 -5.03
CA VAL A 129 -1.11 -1.24 -4.09
C VAL A 129 -1.29 -0.45 -2.79
N LEU A 130 -2.48 -0.49 -2.23
CA LEU A 130 -2.75 -0.09 -0.86
C LEU A 130 -2.75 -1.33 0.03
N ASP A 131 -2.04 -1.29 1.15
CA ASP A 131 -2.06 -2.35 2.16
C ASP A 131 -2.40 -1.79 3.54
N PHE A 132 -3.26 -2.53 4.26
CA PHE A 132 -3.50 -2.37 5.68
C PHE A 132 -2.94 -3.56 6.43
N SER A 133 -2.05 -3.28 7.38
CA SER A 133 -1.37 -4.27 8.21
C SER A 133 -1.60 -3.99 9.69
N CYS A 134 -1.80 -5.05 10.47
CA CYS A 134 -1.87 -4.98 11.93
C CYS A 134 -1.30 -6.26 12.56
N ALA A 135 -1.12 -6.24 13.88
CA ALA A 135 -0.84 -7.47 14.60
C ALA A 135 -2.08 -8.39 14.54
N ILE A 136 -1.86 -9.70 14.46
CA ILE A 136 -2.94 -10.67 14.21
C ILE A 136 -4.07 -10.61 15.25
N GLU A 137 -3.74 -10.25 16.50
CA GLU A 137 -4.69 -10.03 17.59
C GLU A 137 -5.68 -8.87 17.35
N PHE A 138 -5.36 -7.96 16.42
CA PHE A 138 -6.21 -6.83 16.00
C PHE A 138 -6.84 -7.04 14.62
N SER A 139 -6.68 -8.23 14.02
CA SER A 139 -7.25 -8.55 12.72
C SER A 139 -8.77 -8.43 12.73
N HIS A 140 -9.33 -7.79 11.70
CA HIS A 140 -10.78 -7.64 11.55
C HIS A 140 -11.25 -8.22 10.22
N PRO A 141 -12.37 -8.97 10.15
CA PRO A 141 -12.89 -9.53 8.90
C PRO A 141 -13.27 -8.49 7.83
N TYR A 142 -13.34 -7.21 8.21
CA TYR A 142 -13.70 -6.12 7.30
C TYR A 142 -12.48 -5.40 6.72
N MET A 143 -11.27 -5.77 7.11
CA MET A 143 -10.04 -5.16 6.57
C MET A 143 -9.97 -5.23 5.05
N LEU A 144 -10.35 -6.37 4.46
CA LEU A 144 -10.39 -6.54 3.01
C LEU A 144 -11.40 -5.56 2.37
N GLY A 145 -12.61 -5.44 2.93
CA GLY A 145 -13.60 -4.49 2.43
C GLY A 145 -13.16 -3.03 2.57
N MET A 146 -12.47 -2.68 3.66
CA MET A 146 -11.92 -1.35 3.87
C MET A 146 -10.85 -1.01 2.84
N VAL A 147 -9.84 -1.87 2.69
CA VAL A 147 -8.72 -1.61 1.77
C VAL A 147 -9.21 -1.52 0.32
N THR A 148 -10.14 -2.40 -0.09
CA THR A 148 -10.74 -2.38 -1.43
C THR A 148 -11.57 -1.11 -1.67
N SER A 149 -12.38 -0.69 -0.70
CA SER A 149 -13.21 0.52 -0.85
C SER A 149 -12.36 1.79 -1.01
N ILE A 150 -11.24 1.87 -0.29
CA ILE A 150 -10.32 3.01 -0.36
C ILE A 150 -9.52 2.95 -1.65
N ALA A 151 -9.06 1.77 -2.07
CA ALA A 151 -8.41 1.59 -3.37
C ALA A 151 -9.30 2.13 -4.50
N HIS A 152 -10.58 1.74 -4.55
CA HIS A 152 -11.52 2.27 -5.53
C HIS A 152 -11.77 3.78 -5.42
N ALA A 153 -11.77 4.34 -4.20
CA ALA A 153 -11.86 5.79 -4.03
C ALA A 153 -10.62 6.51 -4.60
N ILE A 154 -9.43 5.92 -4.45
CA ILE A 154 -8.18 6.42 -5.04
C ILE A 154 -8.23 6.31 -6.56
N GLU A 155 -8.61 5.16 -7.12
CA GLU A 155 -8.76 4.97 -8.58
C GLU A 155 -9.71 6.03 -9.17
N ARG A 156 -10.85 6.27 -8.52
CA ARG A 156 -11.82 7.27 -8.95
C ARG A 156 -11.24 8.69 -8.95
N GLU A 157 -10.50 9.06 -7.91
CA GLU A 157 -9.88 10.38 -7.82
C GLU A 157 -8.75 10.54 -8.84
N CYS A 158 -8.00 9.47 -9.14
CA CYS A 158 -7.05 9.42 -10.25
C CYS A 158 -7.72 9.74 -11.59
N SER A 159 -8.84 9.08 -11.88
CA SER A 159 -9.64 9.33 -13.10
C SER A 159 -10.07 10.79 -13.22
N ILE A 160 -10.64 11.35 -12.15
CA ILE A 160 -11.09 12.74 -12.11
C ILE A 160 -9.94 13.70 -12.41
N ARG A 161 -8.78 13.47 -11.78
CA ARG A 161 -7.61 14.36 -11.89
C ARG A 161 -6.97 14.31 -13.28
N VAL A 162 -6.92 13.13 -13.90
CA VAL A 162 -6.48 12.98 -15.31
C VAL A 162 -7.41 13.75 -16.23
N HIS A 163 -8.73 13.55 -16.10
CA HIS A 163 -9.72 14.21 -16.95
C HIS A 163 -9.71 15.74 -16.80
N GLN A 164 -9.57 16.26 -15.57
CA GLN A 164 -9.44 17.70 -15.32
C GLN A 164 -8.21 18.30 -15.99
N ASN A 165 -7.07 17.59 -15.97
CA ASN A 165 -5.85 18.04 -16.63
C ASN A 165 -6.01 18.07 -18.16
N GLU A 166 -6.67 17.09 -18.75
CA GLU A 166 -6.98 17.06 -20.19
C GLU A 166 -7.86 18.25 -20.61
N LEU A 167 -8.93 18.52 -19.86
CA LEU A 167 -9.81 19.67 -20.11
C LEU A 167 -9.05 21.00 -20.00
N HIS A 168 -8.21 21.18 -18.98
CA HIS A 168 -7.38 22.38 -18.83
C HIS A 168 -6.41 22.59 -19.99
N LEU A 169 -5.91 21.53 -20.62
CA LEU A 169 -5.06 21.63 -21.80
C LEU A 169 -5.84 22.04 -23.04
N ILE A 170 -7.08 21.57 -23.20
CA ILE A 170 -7.96 21.96 -24.32
C ILE A 170 -8.34 23.44 -24.24
N HIS A 171 -8.67 23.94 -23.04
CA HIS A 171 -9.09 25.33 -22.82
C HIS A 171 -7.95 26.37 -22.86
N ARG A 172 -6.70 25.95 -23.07
CA ARG A 172 -5.54 26.84 -23.24
C ARG A 172 -5.27 27.24 -24.69
N PHE A 173 -6.04 26.73 -25.64
CA PHE A 173 -6.05 27.11 -27.05
C PHE A 173 -7.35 27.83 -27.40
#